data_AF-A0A0U3NEH4-F1
#
_entry.id   AF-A0A0U3NEH4-F1
#
_cell.length_a   1.000
_cell.length_b   1.000
_cell.length_c   1.000
_cell.angle_alpha   90.00
_cell.angle_beta   90.00
_cell.angle_gamma   90.00
#
_symmetry.space_group_name_H-M   'P 1'
#
loop_
_entity.id
_entity.type
_entity.pdbx_description
1 polymer ?
#
loop_
_entity_poly.entity_id
_entity_poly.type
_entity_poly.pdbx_seq_one_letter_code
_entity_poly.pdbx_strand_id
1 'polypeptide(L)'
;MLHLASFLDANGIPEIVLTSEPARAYLTVHRSPSTGSHTPLDSRPVQNRDAARALRALHRLHLIDHTPDIPHQSVRIHQLVQRAARDTLSPHQHERTARTAADARLAAWPAIERDTALAQALRANTTALAQALRANTTALSACAHDILIRPNAHAVLYRPGDSLGEMGRAMAAQSHFRHLVDTIRHHLGADDRDTLAARHELAHWRGEAASSDP
;
A
#
# COMPACT_ATOMS: atom_id res chain seq x y z
N MET A 1 -13.68 3.38 3.83
CA MET A 1 -12.56 3.44 4.81
C MET A 1 -12.12 2.04 5.22
N LEU A 2 -13.02 1.23 5.82
CA LEU A 2 -12.68 -0.13 6.26
C LEU A 2 -12.07 -1.00 5.16
N HIS A 3 -12.63 -0.97 3.93
CA HIS A 3 -12.07 -1.69 2.79
C HIS A 3 -10.64 -1.25 2.42
N LEU A 4 -10.26 0.02 2.60
CA LEU A 4 -8.87 0.45 2.37
C LEU A 4 -7.96 -0.05 3.48
N ALA A 5 -8.37 0.12 4.73
CA ALA A 5 -7.62 -0.34 5.91
C ALA A 5 -7.41 -1.86 5.92
N SER A 6 -8.30 -2.63 5.31
CA SER A 6 -8.15 -4.08 5.22
C SER A 6 -7.02 -4.55 4.31
N PHE A 7 -6.40 -3.68 3.51
CA PHE A 7 -5.24 -4.03 2.68
C PHE A 7 -3.90 -3.61 3.30
N LEU A 8 -3.92 -2.94 4.45
CA LEU A 8 -2.77 -2.39 5.16
C LEU A 8 -2.30 -3.33 6.28
N ASP A 9 -1.14 -3.05 6.90
CA ASP A 9 -0.64 -3.86 8.02
C ASP A 9 -1.54 -3.68 9.26
N ALA A 10 -2.04 -4.78 9.82
CA ALA A 10 -2.94 -4.76 10.98
C ALA A 10 -2.35 -4.09 12.23
N ASN A 11 -1.02 -4.16 12.40
CA ASN A 11 -0.34 -3.80 13.64
C ASN A 11 0.11 -2.34 13.70
N GLY A 12 0.08 -1.63 12.58
CA GLY A 12 0.58 -0.26 12.51
C GLY A 12 0.30 0.40 11.18
N ILE A 13 -0.85 1.05 11.08
CA ILE A 13 -1.20 1.87 9.92
C ILE A 13 -0.99 3.36 10.29
N PRO A 14 -0.10 4.06 9.57
CA PRO A 14 0.02 5.51 9.70
C PRO A 14 -1.23 6.22 9.18
N GLU A 15 -1.76 7.18 9.95
CA GLU A 15 -2.98 7.92 9.60
C GLU A 15 -2.81 8.69 8.30
N ILE A 16 -1.59 9.16 8.01
CA ILE A 16 -1.24 9.85 6.76
C ILE A 16 -1.52 8.99 5.51
N VAL A 17 -1.44 7.66 5.62
CA VAL A 17 -1.80 6.75 4.52
C VAL A 17 -3.31 6.81 4.27
N LEU A 18 -4.12 6.72 5.33
CA LEU A 18 -5.58 6.71 5.24
C LEU A 18 -6.21 8.09 5.01
N THR A 19 -5.41 9.16 5.15
CA THR A 19 -5.82 10.55 4.92
C THR A 19 -5.16 11.18 3.69
N SER A 20 -4.32 10.44 2.97
CA SER A 20 -3.68 10.83 1.71
C SER A 20 -4.68 11.16 0.60
N GLU A 21 -4.23 11.88 -0.43
CA GLU A 21 -5.08 12.23 -1.57
C GLU A 21 -5.68 11.00 -2.29
N PRO A 22 -4.94 9.92 -2.59
CA PRO A 22 -5.53 8.71 -3.19
C PRO A 22 -6.62 8.08 -2.32
N ALA A 23 -6.41 8.03 -0.99
CA ALA A 23 -7.41 7.53 -0.06
C ALA A 23 -8.68 8.40 -0.07
N ARG A 24 -8.52 9.73 -0.07
CA ARG A 24 -9.64 10.70 -0.12
C ARG A 24 -10.40 10.63 -1.45
N ALA A 25 -9.70 10.50 -2.57
CA ALA A 25 -10.31 10.32 -3.89
C ALA A 25 -11.16 9.04 -3.92
N TYR A 26 -10.64 7.93 -3.43
CA TYR A 26 -11.41 6.69 -3.32
C TYR A 26 -12.63 6.82 -2.41
N LEU A 27 -12.48 7.44 -1.24
CA LEU A 27 -13.59 7.68 -0.31
C LEU A 27 -14.67 8.58 -0.91
N THR A 28 -14.30 9.52 -1.77
CA THR A 28 -15.25 10.41 -2.47
C THR A 28 -16.13 9.59 -3.41
N VAL A 29 -15.56 8.65 -4.15
CA VAL A 29 -16.30 7.80 -5.10
C VAL A 29 -17.13 6.73 -4.40
N HIS A 30 -16.66 6.20 -3.27
CA HIS A 30 -17.30 5.07 -2.57
C HIS A 30 -18.06 5.48 -1.31
N ARG A 31 -18.41 6.76 -1.18
CA ARG A 31 -19.24 7.22 -0.07
C ARG A 31 -20.65 6.70 -0.30
N SER A 32 -21.20 5.96 0.67
CA SER A 32 -22.63 5.68 0.68
C SER A 32 -23.35 7.04 0.69
N PRO A 33 -24.30 7.30 -0.21
CA PRO A 33 -25.04 8.55 -0.20
C PRO A 33 -25.64 8.73 1.19
N SER A 34 -25.34 9.87 1.83
CA SER A 34 -25.97 10.19 3.11
C SER A 34 -27.48 10.18 2.87
N THR A 35 -28.18 9.31 3.58
CA THR A 35 -29.63 9.31 3.72
C THR A 35 -30.07 10.72 4.12
N GLY A 36 -30.45 11.55 3.12
CA GLY A 36 -30.88 12.93 3.34
C GLY A 36 -30.54 13.97 2.27
N SER A 37 -29.67 13.71 1.29
CA SER A 37 -29.47 14.67 0.17
C SER A 37 -29.33 13.94 -1.17
N HIS A 38 -30.39 13.96 -1.97
CA HIS A 38 -30.41 13.46 -3.34
C HIS A 38 -30.10 14.60 -4.30
N THR A 39 -28.83 14.99 -4.37
CA THR A 39 -28.30 15.70 -5.54
C THR A 39 -26.92 15.12 -5.88
N PRO A 40 -26.75 14.38 -6.99
CA PRO A 40 -25.47 13.80 -7.41
C PRO A 40 -24.36 14.83 -7.67
N LEU A 41 -24.72 16.10 -7.89
CA LEU A 41 -23.84 17.20 -8.26
C LEU A 41 -23.15 17.90 -7.06
N ASP A 42 -23.58 17.63 -5.82
CA ASP A 42 -23.12 18.34 -4.61
C ASP A 42 -22.16 17.53 -3.71
N SER A 43 -21.64 16.41 -4.20
CA SER A 43 -20.72 15.59 -3.41
C SER A 43 -19.35 16.25 -3.31
N ARG A 44 -19.19 17.18 -2.35
CA ARG A 44 -17.89 17.82 -2.09
C ARG A 44 -16.80 16.74 -1.91
N PRO A 45 -15.59 16.96 -2.45
CA PRO A 45 -14.50 16.02 -2.28
C PRO A 45 -14.21 15.80 -0.79
N VAL A 46 -13.98 14.54 -0.42
CA VAL A 46 -13.64 14.15 0.95
C VAL A 46 -12.38 14.89 1.37
N GLN A 47 -12.46 15.63 2.48
CA GLN A 47 -11.32 16.34 3.04
C GLN A 47 -10.60 15.46 4.06
N ASN A 48 -9.37 15.81 4.41
CA ASN A 48 -8.58 15.08 5.42
C ASN A 48 -9.38 14.88 6.74
N ARG A 49 -10.05 15.94 7.21
CA ARG A 49 -10.95 15.89 8.39
C ARG A 49 -12.07 14.86 8.28
N ASP A 50 -12.58 14.61 7.07
CA ASP A 50 -13.67 13.66 6.84
C ASP A 50 -13.13 12.22 6.90
N ALA A 51 -11.93 11.98 6.37
CA ALA A 51 -11.22 10.72 6.53
C ALA A 51 -10.90 10.42 8.01
N ALA A 52 -10.36 11.38 8.75
CA ALA A 52 -10.11 11.23 10.19
C ALA A 52 -11.40 10.98 11.00
N ARG A 53 -12.54 11.58 10.60
CA ARG A 53 -13.85 11.26 11.19
C ARG A 53 -14.29 9.83 10.91
N ALA A 54 -14.02 9.29 9.72
CA ALA A 54 -14.31 7.89 9.41
C ALA A 54 -13.49 6.93 10.28
N LEU A 55 -12.21 7.24 10.56
CA LEU A 55 -11.39 6.46 11.50
C LEU A 55 -11.98 6.48 12.90
N ARG A 56 -12.34 7.66 13.43
CA ARG A 56 -13.01 7.77 14.74
C ARG A 56 -14.34 7.00 14.79
N ALA A 57 -15.10 6.99 13.69
CA ALA A 57 -16.34 6.22 13.61
C ALA A 57 -16.09 4.71 13.65
N LEU A 58 -15.09 4.21 12.91
CA LEU A 58 -14.69 2.80 12.97
C LEU A 58 -14.17 2.41 14.36
N HIS A 59 -13.45 3.31 15.03
CA HIS A 59 -12.96 3.08 16.39
C HIS A 59 -14.12 2.97 17.39
N ARG A 60 -15.10 3.87 17.30
CA ARG A 60 -16.31 3.82 18.14
C ARG A 60 -17.15 2.55 17.89
N LEU A 61 -17.04 1.96 16.71
CA LEU A 61 -17.66 0.68 16.37
C LEU A 61 -16.79 -0.53 16.75
N HIS A 62 -15.66 -0.32 17.44
CA HIS A 62 -14.71 -1.36 17.85
C HIS A 62 -14.15 -2.19 16.68
N LEU A 63 -14.10 -1.59 15.48
CA LEU A 63 -13.53 -2.23 14.29
C LEU A 63 -12.05 -1.95 14.14
N ILE A 64 -11.56 -0.85 14.72
CA ILE A 64 -10.16 -0.45 14.76
C ILE A 64 -9.81 0.12 16.13
N ASP A 65 -8.54 0.04 16.50
CA ASP A 65 -7.97 0.89 17.55
C ASP A 65 -7.35 2.11 16.89
N HIS A 66 -7.68 3.30 17.41
CA HIS A 66 -7.19 4.57 16.86
C HIS A 66 -6.52 5.39 17.95
N THR A 67 -5.19 5.41 17.93
CA THR A 67 -4.31 6.09 18.88
C THR A 67 -3.46 7.14 18.15
N PRO A 68 -3.98 8.35 17.90
CA PRO A 68 -3.30 9.35 17.08
C PRO A 68 -1.95 9.83 17.65
N ASP A 69 -1.72 9.60 18.95
CA ASP A 69 -0.48 9.99 19.65
C ASP A 69 0.76 9.17 19.21
N ILE A 70 0.56 8.08 18.45
CA ILE A 70 1.63 7.27 17.86
C ILE A 70 1.57 7.42 16.32
N PRO A 71 2.25 8.41 15.72
CA PRO A 71 1.97 8.85 14.34
C PRO A 71 2.13 7.76 13.27
N HIS A 72 3.05 6.83 13.47
CA HIS A 72 3.37 5.75 12.53
C HIS A 72 2.66 4.41 12.85
N GLN A 73 1.90 4.33 13.96
CA GLN A 73 1.04 3.18 14.32
C GLN A 73 -0.35 3.63 14.78
N SER A 74 -0.81 4.75 14.24
CA SER A 74 -2.00 5.44 14.73
C SER A 74 -3.27 4.61 14.62
N VAL A 75 -3.32 3.65 13.70
CA VAL A 75 -4.48 2.79 13.48
C VAL A 75 -4.04 1.32 13.53
N ARG A 76 -4.76 0.51 14.30
CA ARG A 76 -4.66 -0.95 14.31
C ARG A 76 -6.01 -1.56 13.97
N ILE A 77 -5.99 -2.69 13.30
CA ILE A 77 -7.20 -3.40 12.89
C ILE A 77 -6.99 -4.90 13.04
N HIS A 78 -7.95 -5.59 13.63
CA HIS A 78 -7.83 -7.03 13.83
C HIS A 78 -7.83 -7.77 12.49
N GLN A 79 -6.94 -8.75 12.32
CA GLN A 79 -6.77 -9.51 11.07
C GLN A 79 -8.07 -10.17 10.58
N LEU A 80 -8.92 -10.66 11.50
CA LEU A 80 -10.24 -11.20 11.16
C LEU A 80 -11.19 -10.14 10.59
N VAL A 81 -11.15 -8.90 11.11
CA VAL A 81 -11.97 -7.79 10.59
C VAL A 81 -11.48 -7.40 9.21
N GLN A 82 -10.17 -7.35 8.98
CA GLN A 82 -9.61 -7.11 7.66
C GLN A 82 -10.03 -8.20 6.67
N ARG A 83 -9.98 -9.47 7.08
CA ARG A 83 -10.41 -10.59 6.24
C ARG A 83 -11.90 -10.50 5.90
N ALA A 84 -12.76 -10.35 6.90
CA ALA A 84 -14.20 -10.22 6.70
C ALA A 84 -14.53 -9.03 5.78
N ALA A 85 -13.84 -7.89 5.93
CA ALA A 85 -14.01 -6.75 5.04
C ALA A 85 -13.61 -7.07 3.58
N ARG A 86 -12.51 -7.81 3.37
CA ARG A 86 -12.08 -8.24 2.03
C ARG A 86 -13.03 -9.26 1.41
N ASP A 87 -13.64 -10.14 2.20
CA ASP A 87 -14.58 -11.16 1.74
C ASP A 87 -15.88 -10.56 1.18
N THR A 88 -16.19 -9.31 1.51
CA THR A 88 -17.34 -8.57 0.93
C THR A 88 -17.06 -7.97 -0.46
N LEU A 89 -15.80 -7.97 -0.93
CA LEU A 89 -15.41 -7.32 -2.16
C LEU A 89 -15.52 -8.27 -3.36
N SER A 90 -16.13 -7.78 -4.45
CA SER A 90 -15.99 -8.44 -5.76
C SER A 90 -14.53 -8.39 -6.27
N PRO A 91 -14.12 -9.25 -7.22
CA PRO A 91 -12.75 -9.26 -7.76
C PRO A 91 -12.28 -7.89 -8.28
N HIS A 92 -13.13 -7.18 -9.03
CA HIS A 92 -12.81 -5.84 -9.54
C HIS A 92 -12.69 -4.79 -8.42
N GLN A 93 -13.56 -4.85 -7.40
CA GLN A 93 -13.46 -3.96 -6.24
C GLN A 93 -12.20 -4.26 -5.42
N HIS A 94 -11.82 -5.53 -5.31
CA HIS A 94 -10.60 -5.97 -4.64
C HIS A 94 -9.37 -5.39 -5.33
N GLU A 95 -9.25 -5.56 -6.64
CA GLU A 95 -8.16 -5.02 -7.48
C GLU A 95 -8.06 -3.49 -7.33
N ARG A 96 -9.17 -2.77 -7.51
CA ARG A 96 -9.19 -1.30 -7.41
C ARG A 96 -8.83 -0.81 -6.01
N THR A 97 -9.31 -1.49 -4.96
CA THR A 97 -9.04 -1.12 -3.57
C THR A 97 -7.58 -1.40 -3.21
N ALA A 98 -7.01 -2.51 -3.68
CA ALA A 98 -5.61 -2.83 -3.51
C ALA A 98 -4.68 -1.81 -4.18
N ARG A 99 -4.96 -1.42 -5.44
CA ARG A 99 -4.21 -0.35 -6.12
C ARG A 99 -4.33 0.99 -5.39
N THR A 100 -5.53 1.37 -4.97
CA THR A 100 -5.71 2.60 -4.17
C THR A 100 -4.91 2.55 -2.86
N ALA A 101 -4.89 1.41 -2.17
CA ALA A 101 -4.09 1.25 -0.96
C ALA A 101 -2.57 1.35 -1.24
N ALA A 102 -2.12 0.87 -2.40
CA ALA A 102 -0.76 1.05 -2.88
C ALA A 102 -0.44 2.53 -3.19
N ASP A 103 -1.31 3.23 -3.91
CA ASP A 103 -1.19 4.67 -4.21
C ASP A 103 -1.13 5.50 -2.92
N ALA A 104 -2.04 5.22 -1.98
CA ALA A 104 -2.12 5.90 -0.69
C ALA A 104 -0.83 5.76 0.12
N ARG A 105 -0.16 4.60 0.06
CA ARG A 105 1.14 4.39 0.70
C ARG A 105 2.26 5.12 -0.01
N LEU A 106 2.28 5.07 -1.34
CA LEU A 106 3.28 5.76 -2.14
C LEU A 106 3.22 7.27 -1.88
N ALA A 107 2.01 7.84 -1.83
CA ALA A 107 1.78 9.24 -1.49
C ALA A 107 2.18 9.61 -0.06
N ALA A 108 2.10 8.65 0.87
CA ALA A 108 2.51 8.83 2.26
C ALA A 108 4.02 8.65 2.49
N TRP A 109 4.75 8.11 1.50
CA TRP A 109 6.20 7.92 1.62
C TRP A 109 6.91 9.26 1.43
N PRO A 110 7.67 9.74 2.43
CA PRO A 110 8.38 11.01 2.28
C PRO A 110 9.51 10.86 1.26
N ALA A 111 9.74 11.90 0.45
CA ALA A 111 10.86 11.96 -0.50
C ALA A 111 12.23 11.99 0.19
N ILE A 112 12.28 12.37 1.47
CA ILE A 112 13.48 12.35 2.31
C ILE A 112 13.12 11.61 3.61
N GLU A 113 13.74 10.47 3.84
CA GLU A 113 13.49 9.62 5.02
C GLU A 113 14.12 10.21 6.29
N ARG A 114 13.48 11.25 6.84
CA ARG A 114 13.87 11.83 8.15
C ARG A 114 13.29 11.05 9.33
N ASP A 115 12.16 10.37 9.12
CA ASP A 115 11.49 9.54 10.13
C ASP A 115 11.65 8.07 9.76
N THR A 116 12.64 7.42 10.38
CA THR A 116 12.93 6.00 10.19
C THR A 116 11.81 5.09 10.68
N ALA A 117 11.02 5.51 11.67
CA ALA A 117 9.89 4.74 12.19
C ALA A 117 8.71 4.74 11.21
N LEU A 118 8.41 5.89 10.61
CA LEU A 118 7.42 5.99 9.52
C LEU A 118 7.85 5.16 8.30
N ALA A 119 9.12 5.26 7.86
CA ALA A 119 9.63 4.47 6.74
C ALA A 119 9.57 2.96 7.02
N GLN A 120 9.88 2.52 8.25
CA GLN A 120 9.72 1.14 8.66
C GLN A 120 8.26 0.68 8.65
N ALA A 121 7.34 1.50 9.17
CA ALA A 121 5.91 1.21 9.13
C ALA A 121 5.41 1.09 7.69
N LEU A 122 5.80 1.99 6.79
CA LEU A 122 5.42 1.94 5.38
C LEU A 122 5.98 0.68 4.68
N ARG A 123 7.21 0.26 4.98
CA ARG A 123 7.77 -1.02 4.52
C ARG A 123 6.94 -2.21 5.00
N ALA A 124 6.60 -2.28 6.29
CA ALA A 124 5.74 -3.34 6.83
C ALA A 124 4.35 -3.36 6.17
N ASN A 125 3.80 -2.18 5.85
CA ASN A 125 2.54 -2.05 5.13
C ASN A 125 2.63 -2.57 3.67
N THR A 126 3.77 -2.44 2.99
CA THR A 126 3.96 -3.02 1.65
C THR A 126 4.04 -4.54 1.67
N THR A 127 4.72 -5.14 2.66
CA THR A 127 4.78 -6.60 2.80
C THR A 127 3.41 -7.18 3.19
N ALA A 128 2.68 -6.49 4.08
CA ALA A 128 1.33 -6.88 4.46
C ALA A 128 0.36 -6.86 3.27
N LEU A 129 0.46 -5.90 2.35
CA LEU A 129 -0.35 -5.94 1.12
C LEU A 129 -0.03 -7.15 0.26
N ALA A 130 1.25 -7.41 0.02
CA ALA A 130 1.66 -8.56 -0.77
C ALA A 130 1.19 -9.87 -0.14
N GLN A 131 1.14 -9.95 1.19
CA GLN A 131 0.57 -11.08 1.93
C GLN A 131 -0.96 -11.12 1.82
N ALA A 132 -1.66 -9.99 2.00
CA ALA A 132 -3.12 -9.92 1.90
C ALA A 132 -3.61 -10.34 0.52
N LEU A 133 -2.92 -9.90 -0.53
CA LEU A 133 -3.21 -10.30 -1.91
C LEU A 133 -3.02 -11.80 -2.12
N ARG A 134 -1.98 -12.42 -1.54
CA ARG A 134 -1.74 -13.88 -1.60
C ARG A 134 -2.75 -14.69 -0.79
N ALA A 135 -3.12 -14.19 0.40
CA ALA A 135 -3.97 -14.91 1.35
C ALA A 135 -5.46 -14.88 0.99
N ASN A 136 -5.92 -13.88 0.23
CA ASN A 136 -7.32 -13.77 -0.18
C ASN A 136 -7.69 -14.69 -1.36
N THR A 137 -6.73 -15.43 -1.91
CA THR A 137 -6.90 -16.24 -3.12
C THR A 137 -6.68 -17.73 -2.83
N THR A 138 -7.67 -18.42 -2.26
CA THR A 138 -7.68 -19.89 -2.23
C THR A 138 -8.01 -20.50 -3.60
N ALA A 139 -8.42 -19.69 -4.60
CA ALA A 139 -8.71 -20.15 -5.96
C ALA A 139 -7.80 -19.57 -7.07
N LEU A 140 -7.02 -18.51 -6.82
CA LEU A 140 -6.26 -17.80 -7.86
C LEU A 140 -4.93 -17.23 -7.34
N SER A 141 -4.03 -18.11 -6.88
CA SER A 141 -2.70 -17.71 -6.35
C SER A 141 -1.84 -16.92 -7.36
N ALA A 142 -2.12 -17.07 -8.67
CA ALA A 142 -1.43 -16.35 -9.74
C ALA A 142 -1.78 -14.86 -9.85
N CYS A 143 -2.95 -14.42 -9.36
CA CYS A 143 -3.45 -13.05 -9.59
C CYS A 143 -2.96 -12.02 -8.56
N ALA A 144 -2.47 -12.47 -7.40
CA ALA A 144 -2.15 -11.58 -6.28
C ALA A 144 -1.06 -10.54 -6.61
N HIS A 145 0.04 -10.96 -7.25
CA HIS A 145 1.07 -10.04 -7.74
C HIS A 145 0.67 -9.39 -9.06
N ASP A 146 -0.13 -10.09 -9.87
CA ASP A 146 -0.62 -9.61 -11.16
C ASP A 146 -1.38 -8.30 -11.04
N ILE A 147 -2.13 -8.09 -9.95
CA ILE A 147 -2.87 -6.85 -9.68
C ILE A 147 -1.95 -5.61 -9.63
N LEU A 148 -0.75 -5.74 -9.08
CA LEU A 148 0.21 -4.63 -8.97
C LEU A 148 1.23 -4.64 -10.10
N ILE A 149 1.26 -5.65 -10.95
CA ILE A 149 2.20 -5.75 -12.07
C ILE A 149 1.53 -5.46 -13.41
N ARG A 150 0.26 -5.79 -13.57
CA ARG A 150 -0.51 -5.52 -14.78
C ARG A 150 -1.44 -4.31 -14.59
N PRO A 151 -1.64 -3.49 -15.65
CA PRO A 151 -0.98 -3.57 -16.96
C PRO A 151 0.51 -3.18 -16.93
N ASN A 152 0.92 -2.35 -15.96
CA ASN A 152 2.29 -1.92 -15.73
C ASN A 152 2.63 -2.08 -14.24
N ALA A 153 3.90 -2.27 -13.91
CA ALA A 153 4.36 -2.42 -12.55
C ALA A 153 4.12 -1.15 -11.73
N HIS A 154 3.40 -1.32 -10.63
CA HIS A 154 3.04 -0.24 -9.74
C HIS A 154 4.29 0.30 -9.04
N ALA A 155 4.51 1.62 -9.06
CA ALA A 155 5.70 2.27 -8.50
C ALA A 155 5.95 1.94 -7.01
N VAL A 156 4.89 1.66 -6.25
CA VAL A 156 4.97 1.18 -4.85
C VAL A 156 5.89 -0.05 -4.67
N LEU A 157 6.09 -0.87 -5.72
CA LEU A 157 6.93 -2.06 -5.66
C LEU A 157 8.43 -1.73 -5.63
N TYR A 158 8.82 -0.58 -6.18
CA TYR A 158 10.21 -0.11 -6.22
C TYR A 158 10.62 0.56 -4.90
N ARG A 159 9.71 1.33 -4.32
CA ARG A 159 9.98 2.20 -3.16
C ARG A 159 10.64 1.51 -1.95
N PRO A 160 10.28 0.27 -1.55
CA PRO A 160 10.97 -0.41 -0.44
C PRO A 160 12.46 -0.66 -0.72
N GLY A 161 12.83 -0.95 -1.97
CA GLY A 161 14.21 -1.13 -2.39
C GLY A 161 14.98 0.19 -2.30
N ASP A 162 14.41 1.27 -2.85
CA ASP A 162 14.99 2.62 -2.78
C ASP A 162 15.22 3.05 -1.33
N SER A 163 14.19 2.88 -0.50
CA SER A 163 14.23 3.17 0.94
C SER A 163 15.32 2.39 1.68
N LEU A 164 15.55 1.12 1.32
CA LEU A 164 16.63 0.34 1.92
C LEU A 164 18.00 0.88 1.51
N GLY A 165 18.14 1.25 0.25
CA GLY A 165 19.35 1.82 -0.32
C GLY A 165 19.68 3.21 0.25
N GLU A 166 18.70 4.09 0.39
CA GLU A 166 18.81 5.42 1.01
C GLU A 166 19.32 5.33 2.47
N MET A 167 19.05 4.22 3.16
CA MET A 167 19.56 3.95 4.51
C MET A 167 20.93 3.23 4.52
N GLY A 168 21.62 3.15 3.38
CA GLY A 168 22.92 2.47 3.25
C GLY A 168 22.84 0.94 3.30
N ARG A 169 21.65 0.34 3.21
CA ARG A 169 21.48 -1.13 3.26
C ARG A 169 21.52 -1.72 1.86
N ALA A 170 22.62 -1.51 1.14
CA ALA A 170 22.78 -1.88 -0.27
C ALA A 170 22.47 -3.37 -0.54
N MET A 171 22.94 -4.29 0.31
CA MET A 171 22.65 -5.73 0.19
C MET A 171 21.15 -6.05 0.29
N ALA A 172 20.42 -5.34 1.16
CA ALA A 172 18.98 -5.51 1.31
C ALA A 172 18.22 -4.96 0.09
N ALA A 173 18.64 -3.80 -0.43
CA ALA A 173 18.10 -3.22 -1.66
C ALA A 173 18.35 -4.14 -2.87
N GLN A 174 19.57 -4.66 -3.04
CA GLN A 174 19.89 -5.65 -4.07
C GLN A 174 18.99 -6.88 -3.98
N SER A 175 18.80 -7.42 -2.77
CA SER A 175 17.93 -8.59 -2.60
C SER A 175 16.50 -8.28 -3.01
N HIS A 176 15.96 -7.13 -2.60
CA HIS A 176 14.63 -6.65 -2.99
C HIS A 176 14.48 -6.55 -4.52
N PHE A 177 15.38 -5.83 -5.18
CA PHE A 177 15.32 -5.64 -6.63
C PHE A 177 15.53 -6.92 -7.43
N ARG A 178 16.29 -7.88 -6.92
CA ARG A 178 16.41 -9.21 -7.54
C ARG A 178 15.05 -9.92 -7.58
N HIS A 179 14.35 -9.95 -6.45
CA HIS A 179 13.01 -10.55 -6.39
C HIS A 179 12.02 -9.78 -7.27
N LEU A 180 12.11 -8.45 -7.31
CA LEU A 180 11.24 -7.62 -8.14
C LEU A 180 11.44 -7.90 -9.63
N VAL A 181 12.69 -7.99 -10.11
CA VAL A 181 13.00 -8.36 -11.50
C VAL A 181 12.43 -9.72 -11.85
N ASP A 182 12.62 -10.73 -10.99
CA ASP A 182 12.09 -12.07 -11.24
C ASP A 182 10.56 -12.05 -11.37
N THR A 183 9.91 -11.27 -10.52
CA THR A 183 8.45 -11.16 -10.50
C THR A 183 7.94 -10.41 -11.74
N ILE A 184 8.44 -9.21 -12.04
CA ILE A 184 7.98 -8.43 -13.20
C ILE A 184 8.27 -9.18 -14.50
N ARG A 185 9.46 -9.77 -14.64
CA ARG A 185 9.82 -10.59 -15.81
C ARG A 185 8.86 -11.75 -16.03
N HIS A 186 8.43 -12.42 -14.97
CA HIS A 186 7.49 -13.54 -15.07
C HIS A 186 6.12 -13.11 -15.62
N HIS A 187 5.67 -11.88 -15.29
CA HIS A 187 4.33 -11.40 -15.62
C HIS A 187 4.26 -10.56 -16.91
N LEU A 188 5.26 -9.72 -17.19
CA LEU A 188 5.30 -8.78 -18.32
C LEU A 188 6.30 -9.18 -19.41
N GLY A 189 7.26 -10.05 -19.10
CA GLY A 189 8.32 -10.48 -20.03
C GLY A 189 9.65 -9.75 -19.82
N ALA A 190 10.70 -10.25 -20.47
CA ALA A 190 12.08 -9.80 -20.26
C ALA A 190 12.39 -8.41 -20.84
N ASP A 191 11.73 -8.05 -21.93
CA ASP A 191 11.97 -6.82 -22.70
C ASP A 191 10.96 -5.70 -22.38
N ASP A 192 10.05 -5.96 -21.44
CA ASP A 192 9.11 -4.95 -20.96
C ASP A 192 9.86 -3.79 -20.26
N ARG A 193 9.33 -2.57 -20.43
CA ARG A 193 9.92 -1.35 -19.87
C ARG A 193 10.12 -1.43 -18.36
N ASP A 194 9.17 -2.01 -17.63
CA ASP A 194 9.23 -2.09 -16.17
C ASP A 194 10.24 -3.15 -15.71
N THR A 195 10.39 -4.23 -16.49
CA THR A 195 11.47 -5.21 -16.28
C THR A 195 12.85 -4.57 -16.46
N LEU A 196 13.01 -3.75 -17.51
CA LEU A 196 14.27 -3.03 -17.75
C LEU A 196 14.54 -2.01 -16.63
N ALA A 197 13.53 -1.29 -16.16
CA ALA A 197 13.66 -0.37 -15.03
C ALA A 197 14.08 -1.10 -13.74
N ALA A 198 13.47 -2.24 -13.41
CA ALA A 198 13.86 -3.01 -12.23
C ALA A 198 15.28 -3.60 -12.35
N ARG A 199 15.72 -3.96 -13.57
CA ARG A 199 17.09 -4.42 -13.83
C ARG A 199 18.11 -3.30 -13.67
N HIS A 200 17.77 -2.07 -14.06
CA HIS A 200 18.60 -0.89 -13.82
C HIS A 200 18.86 -0.70 -12.32
N GLU A 201 17.80 -0.69 -11.51
CA GLU A 201 17.93 -0.58 -10.05
C GLU A 201 18.74 -1.72 -9.45
N LEU A 202 18.52 -2.96 -9.90
CA LEU A 202 19.31 -4.11 -9.45
C LEU A 202 20.80 -3.95 -9.78
N ALA A 203 21.14 -3.42 -10.96
CA ALA A 203 22.54 -3.18 -11.34
C ALA A 203 23.18 -2.09 -10.48
N HIS A 204 22.45 -1.00 -10.22
CA HIS A 204 22.88 0.08 -9.34
C HIS A 204 23.21 -0.44 -7.93
N TRP A 205 22.26 -1.13 -7.28
CA TRP A 205 22.46 -1.61 -5.91
C TRP A 205 23.44 -2.77 -5.78
N ARG A 206 23.68 -3.53 -6.86
CA ARG A 206 24.79 -4.51 -6.92
C ARG A 206 26.15 -3.84 -6.86
N GLY A 207 26.32 -2.69 -7.54
CA GLY A 207 27.55 -1.91 -7.49
C GLY A 207 27.84 -1.39 -6.09
N GLU A 208 26.84 -0.75 -5.48
CA GLU A 208 26.93 -0.19 -4.11
C GLU A 208 27.18 -1.27 -3.05
N ALA A 209 26.57 -2.44 -3.21
CA ALA A 209 26.79 -3.57 -2.31
C ALA A 209 28.22 -4.11 -2.40
N ALA A 210 28.77 -4.24 -3.62
CA ALA A 210 30.13 -4.71 -3.84
C ALA A 210 31.20 -3.72 -3.33
N SER A 211 30.92 -2.41 -3.38
CA SER A 211 31.82 -1.39 -2.79
C SER A 211 31.74 -1.31 -1.26
N SER A 212 30.70 -1.88 -0.66
CA SER A 212 30.50 -1.90 0.80
C SER A 212 31.08 -3.17 1.46
N ASP A 213 31.53 -4.14 0.67
CA ASP A 213 32.19 -5.37 1.13
C ASP A 213 33.72 -5.16 1.08
N PRO A 214 34.44 -5.17 2.22
CA PRO A 214 35.88 -4.90 2.30
C PRO A 214 36.78 -6.05 1.83
#